data_AF-A0A7K0VEI9-F1
#
_entry.id   AF-A0A7K0VEI9-F1
#
_cell.length_a   1.000
_cell.length_b   1.000
_cell.length_c   1.000
_cell.angle_alpha   90.00
_cell.angle_beta   90.00
_cell.angle_gamma   90.00
#
_symmetry.space_group_name_H-M   'P 1'
#
loop_
_entity.id
_entity.type
_entity.pdbx_description
1 polymer ?
#
loop_
_entity_poly.entity_id
_entity_poly.type
_entity_poly.pdbx_seq_one_letter_code
_entity_poly.pdbx_strand_id
1 'polypeptide(L)'
;MTPNSNVAEFVRNSARNYPTQVAVIDSDRILTWAELDAQIDAFACGLIQRGLHAGERVALLLGNSADFVVAYFGILRAGLVAVPLNPAYTAPEIALLIADSGARLLLVAEGTAATANAATTSLAACEVIVLGSKPWLEILETGTQLVLAEQVTPTNALALLLFTAGTSGRPKGAMLTHGALRANVEMIKSLQDPPAVQHSDVVLLVLPMFHVYGLNAALGLAASVGATCVVLDRFDPVGSLEVITKHGVTTVAGVPGMYQAWCQIPGAREALAGVRLFTCGGSPLP
;
A
#
# COMPACT_ATOMS: atom_id res chain seq x y z
N MET A 1 15.88 23.69 -7.97
CA MET A 1 15.54 22.31 -8.36
C MET A 1 14.24 21.97 -7.64
N THR A 2 13.16 21.68 -8.35
CA THR A 2 11.90 21.23 -7.72
C THR A 2 12.18 19.92 -6.99
N PRO A 3 11.84 19.79 -5.70
CA PRO A 3 12.04 18.53 -4.98
C PRO A 3 11.29 17.40 -5.69
N ASN A 4 11.93 16.24 -5.84
CA ASN A 4 11.28 15.05 -6.36
C ASN A 4 10.06 14.74 -5.48
N SER A 5 8.86 14.89 -6.04
CA SER A 5 7.61 14.76 -5.29
C SER A 5 7.09 13.33 -5.29
N ASN A 6 7.86 12.37 -5.81
CA ASN A 6 7.45 10.98 -5.80
C ASN A 6 7.19 10.50 -4.35
N VAL A 7 6.10 9.77 -4.14
CA VAL A 7 5.72 9.26 -2.81
C VAL A 7 6.61 8.08 -2.43
N ALA A 8 7.18 7.36 -3.41
CA ALA A 8 8.15 6.29 -3.16
C ALA A 8 9.49 6.80 -2.58
N GLU A 9 9.74 8.11 -2.59
CA GLU A 9 10.88 8.71 -1.88
C GLU A 9 10.74 8.59 -0.35
N PHE A 10 9.54 8.36 0.19
CA PHE A 10 9.38 8.02 1.60
C PHE A 10 10.20 6.77 1.97
N VAL A 11 10.07 5.71 1.17
CA VAL A 11 10.80 4.46 1.40
C VAL A 11 12.30 4.66 1.23
N ARG A 12 12.72 5.37 0.18
CA ARG A 12 14.14 5.61 -0.09
C ARG A 12 14.80 6.46 1.01
N ASN A 13 14.11 7.49 1.51
CA ASN A 13 14.57 8.29 2.64
C ASN A 13 14.72 7.43 3.90
N SER A 14 13.73 6.58 4.18
CA SER A 14 13.75 5.68 5.34
C SER A 14 14.85 4.62 5.24
N ALA A 15 15.12 4.08 4.05
CA ALA A 15 16.23 3.17 3.81
C ALA A 15 17.60 3.83 4.01
N ARG A 16 17.76 5.10 3.64
CA ARG A 16 19.00 5.84 3.91
C ARG A 16 19.21 6.15 5.39
N ASN A 17 18.13 6.47 6.11
CA ASN A 17 18.21 6.88 7.51
C ASN A 17 18.23 5.70 8.49
N TYR A 18 17.51 4.62 8.17
CA TYR A 18 17.29 3.47 9.04
C TYR A 18 17.48 2.12 8.30
N PRO A 19 18.61 1.90 7.60
CA PRO A 19 18.77 0.78 6.66
C PRO A 19 18.54 -0.59 7.29
N THR A 20 18.95 -0.78 8.54
CA THR A 20 18.85 -2.05 9.27
C THR A 20 17.59 -2.17 10.14
N GLN A 21 16.78 -1.12 10.22
CA GLN A 21 15.53 -1.16 10.98
C GLN A 21 14.47 -1.92 10.18
N VAL A 22 13.64 -2.69 10.88
CA VAL A 22 12.52 -3.42 10.27
C VAL A 22 11.50 -2.43 9.69
N ALA A 23 11.21 -2.58 8.41
CA ALA A 23 10.21 -1.80 7.69
C ALA A 23 8.86 -2.48 7.67
N VAL A 24 8.81 -3.76 7.29
CA VAL A 24 7.57 -4.53 7.13
C VAL A 24 7.69 -5.89 7.79
N ILE A 25 6.65 -6.26 8.52
CA ILE A 25 6.42 -7.60 9.07
C ILE A 25 5.06 -8.04 8.53
N ASP A 26 5.00 -9.16 7.80
CA ASP A 26 3.74 -9.85 7.49
C ASP A 26 3.81 -11.31 7.96
N SER A 27 2.87 -12.16 7.52
CA SER A 27 2.85 -13.58 7.90
C SER A 27 4.03 -14.38 7.38
N ASP A 28 4.64 -13.93 6.28
CA ASP A 28 5.55 -14.75 5.49
C ASP A 28 7.00 -14.30 5.66
N ARG A 29 7.22 -13.00 5.92
CA ARG A 29 8.56 -12.42 5.99
C ARG A 29 8.67 -11.14 6.81
N ILE A 30 9.93 -10.82 7.13
CA ILE A 30 10.35 -9.57 7.75
C ILE A 30 11.33 -8.91 6.79
N LEU A 31 11.09 -7.64 6.46
CA LEU A 31 11.95 -6.85 5.60
C LEU A 31 12.45 -5.62 6.36
N THR A 32 13.76 -5.38 6.29
CA THR A 32 14.37 -4.10 6.68
C THR A 32 14.07 -3.02 5.66
N TRP A 33 14.29 -1.74 6.01
CA TRP A 33 14.11 -0.64 5.06
C TRP A 33 15.04 -0.76 3.85
N ALA A 34 16.28 -1.23 4.02
CA ALA A 34 17.20 -1.44 2.91
C ALA A 34 16.72 -2.57 1.96
N GLU A 35 16.23 -3.69 2.51
CA GLU A 35 15.70 -4.79 1.70
C GLU A 35 14.42 -4.41 0.97
N LEU A 36 13.51 -3.68 1.64
CA LEU A 36 12.29 -3.18 1.04
C LEU A 36 12.61 -2.21 -0.12
N ASP A 37 13.53 -1.28 0.09
CA ASP A 37 13.95 -0.32 -0.93
C ASP A 37 14.57 -1.00 -2.16
N ALA A 38 15.42 -2.00 -1.94
CA ALA A 38 16.01 -2.81 -3.01
C ALA A 38 14.96 -3.59 -3.81
N GLN A 39 13.97 -4.20 -3.14
CA GLN A 39 12.87 -4.89 -3.83
C GLN A 39 11.99 -3.92 -4.63
N ILE A 40 11.71 -2.73 -4.10
CA ILE A 40 10.96 -1.68 -4.81
C ILE A 40 11.74 -1.16 -6.02
N ASP A 41 13.06 -0.96 -5.90
CA ASP A 41 13.92 -0.57 -7.02
C ASP A 41 13.93 -1.62 -8.12
N ALA A 42 14.10 -2.89 -7.74
CA ALA A 42 14.04 -4.00 -8.68
C ALA A 42 12.66 -4.07 -9.37
N PHE A 43 11.56 -4.00 -8.61
CA PHE A 43 10.22 -4.02 -9.17
C PHE A 43 9.98 -2.87 -10.16
N ALA A 44 10.39 -1.65 -9.80
CA ALA A 44 10.28 -0.49 -10.68
C ALA A 44 11.08 -0.66 -11.98
N CYS A 45 12.32 -1.13 -11.89
CA CYS A 45 13.16 -1.39 -13.07
C CYS A 45 12.57 -2.47 -13.97
N GLY A 46 12.06 -3.56 -13.40
CA GLY A 46 11.43 -4.63 -14.15
C GLY A 46 10.17 -4.16 -14.89
N LEU A 47 9.34 -3.32 -14.28
CA LEU A 47 8.19 -2.70 -14.97
C LEU A 47 8.63 -1.84 -16.17
N ILE A 48 9.70 -1.05 -16.01
CA ILE A 48 10.25 -0.23 -17.10
C ILE A 48 10.81 -1.11 -18.22
N GLN A 49 11.53 -2.19 -17.90
CA GLN A 49 12.06 -3.13 -18.89
C GLN A 49 10.97 -3.90 -19.64
N ARG A 50 9.80 -4.12 -19.00
CA ARG A 50 8.58 -4.61 -19.68
C ARG A 50 7.94 -3.57 -20.59
N GLY A 51 8.57 -2.41 -20.74
CA GLY A 51 8.17 -1.34 -21.64
C GLY A 51 7.04 -0.48 -21.09
N LEU A 52 6.82 -0.47 -19.76
CA LEU A 52 5.89 0.50 -19.17
C LEU A 52 6.53 1.89 -19.12
N HIS A 53 5.71 2.90 -19.38
CA HIS A 53 6.10 4.30 -19.45
C HIS A 53 5.36 5.14 -18.42
N ALA A 54 5.99 6.21 -17.95
CA ALA A 54 5.43 7.10 -16.94
C ALA A 54 3.99 7.54 -17.29
N GLY A 55 3.10 7.51 -16.29
CA GLY A 55 1.66 7.80 -16.46
C GLY A 55 0.79 6.61 -16.92
N GLU A 56 1.38 5.48 -17.32
CA GLU A 56 0.62 4.23 -17.50
C GLU A 56 0.14 3.68 -16.15
N ARG A 57 -0.97 2.93 -16.17
CA ARG A 57 -1.66 2.45 -14.97
C ARG A 57 -1.36 0.97 -14.73
N VAL A 58 -1.09 0.64 -13.48
CA VAL A 58 -0.96 -0.74 -12.99
C VAL A 58 -1.96 -0.96 -11.88
N ALA A 59 -2.86 -1.92 -12.07
CA ALA A 59 -3.88 -2.28 -11.09
C ALA A 59 -3.36 -3.31 -10.09
N LEU A 60 -3.81 -3.18 -8.84
CA LEU A 60 -3.45 -4.07 -7.72
C LEU A 60 -4.73 -4.70 -7.17
N LEU A 61 -4.97 -5.97 -7.49
CA LEU A 61 -6.05 -6.78 -6.88
C LEU A 61 -5.44 -7.72 -5.84
N LEU A 62 -4.84 -7.10 -4.83
CA LEU A 62 -4.04 -7.73 -3.80
C LEU A 62 -4.61 -7.40 -2.41
N GLY A 63 -4.50 -8.36 -1.49
CA GLY A 63 -4.70 -8.14 -0.06
C GLY A 63 -3.55 -7.35 0.56
N ASN A 64 -3.60 -7.13 1.87
CA ASN A 64 -2.48 -6.46 2.54
C ASN A 64 -1.34 -7.47 2.73
N SER A 65 -0.18 -7.18 2.14
CA SER A 65 1.04 -8.00 2.27
C SER A 65 2.28 -7.16 1.97
N ALA A 66 3.47 -7.69 2.25
CA ALA A 66 4.71 -7.08 1.80
C ALA A 66 4.78 -6.98 0.26
N ASP A 67 4.18 -7.92 -0.49
CA ASP A 67 4.13 -7.83 -1.96
C ASP A 67 3.26 -6.65 -2.43
N PHE A 68 2.16 -6.35 -1.73
CA PHE A 68 1.38 -5.13 -1.99
C PHE A 68 2.27 -3.90 -1.81
N VAL A 69 3.02 -3.83 -0.70
CA VAL A 69 3.88 -2.67 -0.39
C VAL A 69 4.97 -2.49 -1.45
N VAL A 70 5.65 -3.59 -1.82
CA VAL A 70 6.67 -3.59 -2.89
C VAL A 70 6.05 -3.14 -4.22
N ALA A 71 4.92 -3.73 -4.61
CA ALA A 71 4.27 -3.41 -5.88
C ALA A 71 3.80 -1.95 -5.92
N TYR A 72 3.11 -1.47 -4.88
CA TYR A 72 2.59 -0.11 -4.80
C TYR A 72 3.71 0.92 -4.93
N PHE A 73 4.73 0.85 -4.09
CA PHE A 73 5.83 1.82 -4.16
C PHE A 73 6.68 1.64 -5.41
N GLY A 74 6.82 0.42 -5.95
CA GLY A 74 7.57 0.16 -7.18
C GLY A 74 6.89 0.73 -8.42
N ILE A 75 5.56 0.63 -8.51
CA ILE A 75 4.75 1.31 -9.53
C ILE A 75 5.01 2.82 -9.48
N LEU A 76 4.86 3.42 -8.30
CA LEU A 76 5.08 4.86 -8.13
C LEU A 76 6.51 5.26 -8.50
N ARG A 77 7.50 4.47 -8.07
CA ARG A 77 8.91 4.72 -8.33
C ARG A 77 9.26 4.64 -9.82
N ALA A 78 8.58 3.80 -10.58
CA ALA A 78 8.66 3.75 -12.04
C ALA A 78 7.96 4.93 -12.76
N GLY A 79 7.37 5.88 -12.01
CA GLY A 79 6.58 6.99 -12.55
C GLY A 79 5.20 6.57 -13.06
N LEU A 80 4.75 5.38 -12.68
CA LEU A 80 3.46 4.80 -13.06
C LEU A 80 2.38 5.15 -12.04
N VAL A 81 1.13 4.91 -12.42
CA VAL A 81 -0.05 5.19 -11.62
C VAL A 81 -0.60 3.90 -11.03
N ALA A 82 -0.70 3.83 -9.71
CA ALA A 82 -1.29 2.69 -9.02
C ALA A 82 -2.82 2.75 -9.05
N VAL A 83 -3.48 1.60 -9.26
CA VAL A 83 -4.93 1.46 -9.25
C VAL A 83 -5.33 0.29 -8.34
N PRO A 84 -5.30 0.46 -7.01
CA PRO A 84 -5.63 -0.63 -6.12
C PRO A 84 -7.15 -0.88 -6.09
N LEU A 85 -7.50 -2.16 -6.16
CA LEU A 85 -8.87 -2.67 -6.29
C LEU A 85 -9.18 -3.58 -5.11
N ASN A 86 -10.46 -3.67 -4.74
CA ASN A 86 -10.89 -4.58 -3.69
C ASN A 86 -10.82 -6.04 -4.18
N PRO A 87 -10.04 -6.93 -3.52
CA PRO A 87 -9.96 -8.36 -3.87
C PRO A 87 -11.30 -9.11 -3.83
N ALA A 88 -12.29 -8.56 -3.13
CA ALA A 88 -13.65 -9.11 -3.06
C ALA A 88 -14.54 -8.74 -4.24
N TYR A 89 -14.07 -7.89 -5.17
CA TYR A 89 -14.85 -7.54 -6.36
C TYR A 89 -15.04 -8.74 -7.30
N THR A 90 -16.21 -8.77 -7.91
CA THR A 90 -16.58 -9.73 -8.94
C THR A 90 -15.89 -9.42 -10.26
N ALA A 91 -15.85 -10.41 -11.17
CA ALA A 91 -15.23 -10.21 -12.49
C ALA A 91 -15.84 -9.03 -13.28
N PRO A 92 -17.17 -8.80 -13.32
CA PRO A 92 -17.76 -7.63 -13.99
C PRO A 92 -17.34 -6.29 -13.37
N GLU A 93 -17.24 -6.22 -12.04
CA GLU A 93 -16.77 -5.01 -11.35
C GLU A 93 -15.31 -4.72 -11.68
N ILE A 94 -14.45 -5.74 -11.64
CA ILE A 94 -13.03 -5.59 -12.02
C ILE A 94 -12.91 -5.15 -13.49
N ALA A 95 -13.63 -5.80 -14.41
CA ALA A 95 -13.58 -5.48 -15.84
C ALA A 95 -13.96 -4.02 -16.10
N LEU A 96 -15.01 -3.52 -15.43
CA LEU A 96 -15.43 -2.12 -15.52
C LEU A 96 -14.31 -1.17 -15.09
N LEU A 97 -13.65 -1.44 -13.95
CA LEU A 97 -12.61 -0.57 -13.41
C LEU A 97 -11.30 -0.63 -14.21
N ILE A 98 -10.93 -1.80 -14.75
CA ILE A 98 -9.77 -1.93 -15.64
C ILE A 98 -10.03 -1.18 -16.94
N ALA A 99 -11.23 -1.29 -17.53
CA ALA A 99 -11.59 -0.56 -18.74
C ALA A 99 -11.60 0.96 -18.52
N ASP A 100 -12.13 1.43 -17.38
CA ASP A 100 -12.22 2.87 -17.07
C ASP A 100 -10.84 3.48 -16.74
N SER A 101 -10.02 2.76 -15.98
CA SER A 101 -8.65 3.19 -15.65
C SER A 101 -7.67 3.05 -16.82
N GLY A 102 -7.96 2.16 -17.77
CA GLY A 102 -7.03 1.76 -18.82
C GLY A 102 -5.74 1.17 -18.25
N ALA A 103 -5.83 0.36 -17.20
CA ALA A 103 -4.68 -0.35 -16.63
C ALA A 103 -4.09 -1.32 -17.66
N ARG A 104 -2.77 -1.28 -17.82
CA ARG A 104 -2.02 -2.15 -18.73
C ARG A 104 -1.62 -3.47 -18.09
N LEU A 105 -1.42 -3.44 -16.77
CA LEU A 105 -1.14 -4.63 -15.97
C LEU A 105 -2.14 -4.73 -14.82
N LEU A 106 -2.51 -5.96 -14.46
CA LEU A 106 -3.29 -6.30 -13.28
C LEU A 106 -2.52 -7.33 -12.44
N LEU A 107 -2.01 -6.88 -11.30
CA LEU A 107 -1.29 -7.71 -10.34
C LEU A 107 -2.28 -8.37 -9.37
N VAL A 108 -2.24 -9.70 -9.26
CA VAL A 108 -3.25 -10.49 -8.52
C VAL A 108 -2.60 -11.52 -7.60
N ALA A 109 -3.27 -11.86 -6.52
CA ALA A 109 -2.89 -13.01 -5.70
C ALA A 109 -3.40 -14.29 -6.36
N GLU A 110 -2.85 -15.44 -5.98
CA GLU A 110 -3.29 -16.75 -6.50
C GLU A 110 -4.81 -16.94 -6.31
N GLY A 111 -5.33 -16.61 -5.13
CA GLY A 111 -6.76 -16.74 -4.81
C GLY A 111 -7.70 -15.86 -5.62
N THR A 112 -7.20 -14.80 -6.29
CA THR A 112 -8.01 -13.90 -7.13
C THR A 112 -7.73 -14.06 -8.63
N ALA A 113 -6.77 -14.92 -9.01
CA ALA A 113 -6.34 -15.09 -10.39
C ALA A 113 -7.47 -15.53 -11.34
N ALA A 114 -8.33 -16.47 -10.90
CA ALA A 114 -9.45 -16.95 -11.72
C ALA A 114 -10.46 -15.82 -12.03
N THR A 115 -10.83 -15.04 -11.01
CA THR A 115 -11.75 -13.90 -11.15
C THR A 115 -11.13 -12.81 -12.03
N ALA A 116 -9.84 -12.52 -11.86
CA ALA A 116 -9.12 -11.54 -12.67
C ALA A 116 -9.05 -11.95 -14.16
N ASN A 117 -8.72 -13.21 -14.44
CA ASN A 117 -8.70 -13.72 -15.82
C ASN A 117 -10.08 -13.65 -16.49
N ALA A 118 -11.14 -13.98 -15.74
CA ALA A 118 -12.50 -13.82 -16.23
C ALA A 118 -12.84 -12.35 -16.53
N ALA A 119 -12.35 -11.42 -15.72
CA ALA A 119 -12.55 -9.98 -15.91
C ALA A 119 -11.79 -9.42 -17.12
N THR A 120 -10.61 -9.94 -17.44
CA THR A 120 -9.74 -9.43 -18.51
C THR A 120 -9.84 -10.18 -19.82
N THR A 121 -10.65 -11.24 -19.91
CA THR A 121 -10.83 -12.05 -21.13
C THR A 121 -11.16 -11.21 -22.37
N SER A 122 -11.95 -10.14 -22.21
CA SER A 122 -12.31 -9.21 -23.30
C SER A 122 -11.42 -7.95 -23.36
N LEU A 123 -10.43 -7.82 -22.47
CA LEU A 123 -9.56 -6.66 -22.31
C LEU A 123 -8.12 -7.03 -22.69
N ALA A 124 -7.89 -7.31 -23.98
CA ALA A 124 -6.60 -7.78 -24.50
C ALA A 124 -5.40 -6.85 -24.22
N ALA A 125 -5.65 -5.59 -23.84
CA ALA A 125 -4.60 -4.62 -23.48
C ALA A 125 -4.15 -4.71 -22.01
N CYS A 126 -4.81 -5.53 -21.16
CA CYS A 126 -4.47 -5.70 -19.75
C CYS A 126 -3.92 -7.11 -19.50
N GLU A 127 -2.63 -7.20 -19.19
CA GLU A 127 -1.99 -8.46 -18.82
C GLU A 127 -2.17 -8.74 -17.33
N VAL A 128 -2.54 -9.97 -16.99
CA VAL A 128 -2.69 -10.43 -15.60
C VAL A 128 -1.41 -11.12 -15.14
N ILE A 129 -0.83 -10.66 -14.02
CA ILE A 129 0.37 -11.25 -13.42
C ILE A 129 0.03 -11.71 -12.00
N VAL A 130 0.22 -13.00 -11.74
CA VAL A 130 -0.04 -13.61 -10.43
C VAL A 130 1.21 -13.51 -9.56
N LEU A 131 1.07 -13.14 -8.28
CA LEU A 131 2.17 -13.16 -7.32
C LEU A 131 2.85 -14.54 -7.29
N GLY A 132 4.18 -14.55 -7.23
CA GLY A 132 4.99 -15.78 -7.23
C GLY A 132 5.06 -16.54 -8.56
N SER A 133 4.29 -16.13 -9.58
CA SER A 133 4.40 -16.72 -10.91
C SER A 133 5.71 -16.33 -11.62
N LYS A 134 6.07 -17.06 -12.69
CA LYS A 134 7.27 -16.75 -13.48
C LYS A 134 7.33 -15.30 -13.96
N PRO A 135 6.26 -14.70 -14.54
CA PRO A 135 6.28 -13.27 -14.91
C PRO A 135 6.52 -12.31 -13.74
N TRP A 136 6.03 -12.63 -12.54
CA TRP A 136 6.28 -11.83 -11.33
C TRP A 136 7.75 -11.89 -10.91
N LEU A 137 8.32 -13.10 -10.86
CA LEU A 137 9.72 -13.32 -10.51
C LEU A 137 10.65 -12.66 -11.55
N GLU A 138 10.31 -12.73 -12.83
CA GLU A 138 11.05 -12.06 -13.90
C GLU A 138 11.10 -10.54 -13.71
N ILE A 139 10.01 -9.88 -13.26
CA ILE A 139 10.03 -8.44 -12.94
C ILE A 139 11.08 -8.12 -11.87
N LEU A 140 11.11 -8.92 -10.79
CA LEU A 140 12.04 -8.71 -9.69
C LEU A 140 13.49 -9.01 -10.11
N GLU A 141 13.74 -10.14 -10.77
CA GLU A 141 15.08 -10.57 -11.17
C GLU A 141 15.72 -9.63 -12.18
N THR A 142 15.00 -9.30 -13.26
CA THR A 142 15.52 -8.42 -14.33
C THR A 142 15.78 -7.01 -13.82
N GLY A 143 14.96 -6.56 -12.86
CA GLY A 143 15.12 -5.27 -12.20
C GLY A 143 16.41 -5.11 -11.39
N THR A 144 16.97 -6.19 -10.83
CA THR A 144 18.23 -6.12 -10.07
C THR A 144 19.45 -5.75 -10.92
N GLN A 145 19.34 -5.84 -12.24
CA GLN A 145 20.43 -5.57 -13.18
C GLN A 145 20.56 -4.09 -13.56
N LEU A 146 19.63 -3.25 -13.12
CA LEU A 146 19.58 -1.83 -13.45
C LEU A 146 19.70 -0.96 -12.21
N VAL A 147 20.32 0.20 -12.39
CA VAL A 147 20.24 1.30 -11.43
C VAL A 147 19.20 2.28 -11.95
N LEU A 148 18.12 2.46 -11.19
CA LEU A 148 17.10 3.42 -11.56
C LEU A 148 17.65 4.84 -11.39
N ALA A 149 17.78 5.58 -12.49
CA ALA A 149 18.13 6.99 -12.42
C ALA A 149 17.04 7.76 -11.65
N GLU A 150 17.45 8.72 -10.82
CA GLU A 150 16.50 9.56 -10.10
C GLU A 150 15.70 10.39 -11.11
N GLN A 151 14.39 10.15 -11.18
CA GLN A 151 13.48 10.88 -12.04
C GLN A 151 12.78 11.98 -11.24
N VAL A 152 12.82 13.21 -11.75
CA VAL A 152 12.07 14.32 -11.15
C VAL A 152 10.58 14.10 -11.43
N THR A 153 9.82 13.72 -10.42
CA THR A 153 8.35 13.64 -10.49
C THR A 153 7.73 14.98 -10.09
N PRO A 154 6.96 15.67 -10.99
CA PRO A 154 6.23 16.89 -10.66
C PRO A 154 5.16 16.68 -9.58
N THR A 155 4.83 17.72 -8.82
CA THR A 155 3.79 17.66 -7.78
C THR A 155 2.40 17.32 -8.32
N ASN A 156 2.10 17.71 -9.56
CA ASN A 156 0.82 17.45 -10.22
C ASN A 156 0.80 16.12 -11.00
N ALA A 157 1.89 15.34 -10.99
CA ALA A 157 1.89 14.01 -11.60
C ALA A 157 0.92 13.09 -10.84
N LEU A 158 0.11 12.35 -11.59
CA LEU A 158 -0.83 11.38 -11.05
C LEU A 158 -0.07 10.22 -10.40
N ALA A 159 -0.45 9.85 -9.19
CA ALA A 159 0.15 8.72 -8.47
C ALA A 159 -0.84 7.56 -8.34
N LEU A 160 -2.11 7.89 -8.11
CA LEU A 160 -3.09 6.94 -7.63
C LEU A 160 -4.48 7.24 -8.22
N LEU A 161 -5.14 6.20 -8.72
CA LEU A 161 -6.57 6.21 -9.04
C LEU A 161 -7.30 5.35 -8.02
N LEU A 162 -8.21 5.96 -7.26
CA LEU A 162 -9.07 5.23 -6.33
C LEU A 162 -10.52 5.33 -6.75
N PHE A 163 -11.17 4.18 -6.94
CA PHE A 163 -12.57 4.16 -7.32
C PHE A 163 -13.48 4.22 -6.10
N THR A 164 -14.45 5.13 -6.16
CA THR A 164 -15.47 5.31 -5.13
C THR A 164 -16.85 5.03 -5.71
N ALA A 165 -17.79 4.59 -4.87
CA ALA A 165 -19.18 4.47 -5.26
C ALA A 165 -19.72 5.86 -5.66
N GLY A 166 -20.00 6.03 -6.95
CA GLY A 166 -20.57 7.29 -7.45
C GLY A 166 -22.05 7.39 -7.12
N THR A 167 -22.54 8.61 -6.90
CA THR A 167 -23.98 8.90 -6.73
C THR A 167 -24.85 8.48 -7.92
N SER A 168 -24.24 8.34 -9.09
CA SER A 168 -24.87 7.89 -10.34
C SER A 168 -24.83 6.36 -10.55
N GLY A 169 -24.45 5.58 -9.54
CA GLY A 169 -24.33 4.11 -9.61
C GLY A 169 -23.05 3.60 -10.27
N ARG A 170 -22.46 4.33 -11.23
CA ARG A 170 -21.15 4.00 -11.80
C ARG A 170 -20.01 4.49 -10.89
N PRO A 171 -19.02 3.64 -10.54
CA PRO A 171 -17.85 4.08 -9.79
C PRO A 171 -17.09 5.20 -10.50
N LYS A 172 -16.53 6.14 -9.73
CA LYS A 172 -15.72 7.24 -10.26
C LYS A 172 -14.30 7.15 -9.72
N GLY A 173 -13.30 7.27 -10.60
CA GLY A 173 -11.89 7.31 -10.24
C GLY A 173 -11.48 8.67 -9.68
N ALA A 174 -11.16 8.73 -8.39
CA ALA A 174 -10.51 9.86 -7.76
C ALA A 174 -9.03 9.90 -8.18
N MET A 175 -8.64 10.97 -8.87
CA MET A 175 -7.27 11.21 -9.32
C MET A 175 -6.46 11.88 -8.22
N LEU A 176 -5.53 11.14 -7.62
CA LEU A 176 -4.68 11.64 -6.53
C LEU A 176 -3.24 11.80 -7.03
N THR A 177 -2.75 13.04 -6.97
CA THR A 177 -1.39 13.38 -7.39
C THR A 177 -0.38 13.09 -6.29
N HIS A 178 0.87 12.93 -6.69
CA HIS A 178 2.01 12.83 -5.79
C HIS A 178 2.05 13.97 -4.75
N GLY A 179 1.86 15.22 -5.21
CA GLY A 179 1.82 16.39 -4.32
C GLY A 179 0.67 16.34 -3.31
N ALA A 180 -0.52 15.90 -3.72
CA ALA A 180 -1.68 15.80 -2.82
C ALA A 180 -1.46 14.74 -1.72
N LEU A 181 -0.96 13.56 -2.09
CA LEU A 181 -0.66 12.49 -1.15
C LEU A 181 0.41 12.91 -0.13
N ARG A 182 1.48 13.57 -0.60
CA ARG A 182 2.53 14.10 0.27
C ARG A 182 2.01 15.20 1.19
N ALA A 183 1.23 16.14 0.66
CA ALA A 183 0.65 17.21 1.48
C ALA A 183 -0.23 16.66 2.60
N ASN A 184 -0.99 15.59 2.34
CA ASN A 184 -1.74 14.90 3.38
C ASN A 184 -0.83 14.27 4.45
N VAL A 185 0.24 13.57 4.05
CA VAL A 185 1.20 12.98 5.00
C VAL A 185 1.91 14.06 5.82
N GLU A 186 2.40 15.13 5.19
CA GLU A 186 3.07 16.23 5.90
C GLU A 186 2.11 16.96 6.86
N MET A 187 0.84 17.10 6.50
CA MET A 187 -0.17 17.64 7.42
C MET A 187 -0.34 16.76 8.65
N ILE A 188 -0.42 15.43 8.49
CA ILE A 188 -0.54 14.52 9.63
C ILE A 188 0.74 14.53 10.48
N LYS A 189 1.92 14.57 9.86
CA LYS A 189 3.21 14.70 10.57
C LYS A 189 3.36 16.01 11.34
N SER A 190 2.67 17.07 10.90
CA SER A 190 2.71 18.36 11.57
C SER A 190 1.97 18.37 12.92
N LEU A 191 1.10 17.38 13.16
CA LEU A 191 0.42 17.21 14.45
C LEU A 191 1.46 17.02 15.56
N GLN A 192 1.37 17.87 16.58
CA GLN A 192 2.15 17.80 17.81
C GLN A 192 1.21 17.43 18.97
N ASP A 193 1.76 16.81 20.01
CA ASP A 193 1.07 16.55 21.29
C ASP A 193 -0.24 15.73 21.19
N PRO A 194 -0.17 14.43 20.88
CA PRO A 194 1.03 13.66 20.56
C PRO A 194 1.35 13.69 19.05
N PRO A 195 2.62 13.42 18.66
CA PRO A 195 2.94 13.14 17.27
C PRO A 195 2.20 11.90 16.79
N ALA A 196 1.75 11.93 15.53
CA ALA A 196 1.01 10.84 14.92
C ALA A 196 1.83 9.54 14.89
N VAL A 197 2.94 9.52 14.14
CA VAL A 197 3.87 8.37 14.04
C VAL A 197 5.31 8.90 14.03
N GLN A 198 6.20 8.18 14.69
CA GLN A 198 7.63 8.41 14.78
C GLN A 198 8.39 7.19 14.24
N HIS A 199 9.67 7.35 13.92
CA HIS A 199 10.49 6.25 13.39
C HIS A 199 10.59 5.06 14.36
N SER A 200 10.50 5.28 15.68
CA SER A 200 10.57 4.22 16.70
C SER A 200 9.25 3.47 16.91
N ASP A 201 8.17 3.88 16.23
CA ASP A 201 6.88 3.22 16.37
C ASP A 201 6.78 1.92 15.60
N VAL A 202 5.89 1.06 16.10
CA VAL A 202 5.40 -0.14 15.43
C VAL A 202 3.92 0.09 15.13
N VAL A 203 3.60 0.21 13.85
CA VAL A 203 2.27 0.57 13.34
C VAL A 203 1.54 -0.68 12.87
N LEU A 204 0.35 -0.94 13.41
CA LEU A 204 -0.53 -1.98 12.89
C LEU A 204 -1.24 -1.50 11.62
N LEU A 205 -1.00 -2.19 10.51
CA LEU A 205 -1.61 -1.96 9.21
C LEU A 205 -2.53 -3.13 8.85
N VAL A 206 -3.78 -3.05 9.35
CA VAL A 206 -4.84 -4.04 9.06
C VAL A 206 -5.98 -3.45 8.22
N LEU A 207 -6.00 -2.12 8.07
CA LEU A 207 -6.96 -1.44 7.21
C LEU A 207 -6.66 -1.77 5.75
N PRO A 208 -7.68 -1.92 4.88
CA PRO A 208 -7.44 -2.27 3.49
C PRO A 208 -6.58 -1.24 2.77
N MET A 209 -5.48 -1.69 2.16
CA MET A 209 -4.56 -0.83 1.39
C MET A 209 -5.12 -0.43 0.02
N PHE A 210 -6.26 -1.01 -0.41
CA PHE A 210 -7.05 -0.48 -1.52
C PHE A 210 -7.95 0.71 -1.13
N HIS A 211 -7.95 1.13 0.15
CA HIS A 211 -8.63 2.32 0.63
C HIS A 211 -7.61 3.38 1.07
N VAL A 212 -7.83 4.66 0.72
CA VAL A 212 -6.82 5.73 0.93
C VAL A 212 -6.40 5.91 2.39
N TYR A 213 -7.28 5.58 3.34
CA TYR A 213 -6.99 5.65 4.77
C TYR A 213 -5.91 4.63 5.17
N GLY A 214 -6.04 3.36 4.77
CA GLY A 214 -5.00 2.35 5.00
C GLY A 214 -3.74 2.63 4.17
N LEU A 215 -3.91 3.11 2.94
CA LEU A 215 -2.81 3.33 2.00
C LEU A 215 -1.95 4.55 2.32
N ASN A 216 -2.53 5.76 2.34
CA ASN A 216 -1.74 6.98 2.46
C ASN A 216 -1.63 7.44 3.92
N ALA A 217 -2.75 7.46 4.64
CA ALA A 217 -2.78 7.98 6.01
C ALA A 217 -2.17 7.02 7.04
N ALA A 218 -2.08 5.71 6.74
CA ALA A 218 -1.39 4.74 7.58
C ALA A 218 -0.05 4.28 6.96
N LEU A 219 -0.04 3.52 5.86
CA LEU A 219 1.21 3.02 5.25
C LEU A 219 2.13 4.16 4.78
N GLY A 220 1.60 5.13 4.04
CA GLY A 220 2.37 6.28 3.55
C GLY A 220 2.98 7.12 4.69
N LEU A 221 2.21 7.34 5.76
CA LEU A 221 2.69 8.01 6.97
C LEU A 221 3.82 7.23 7.65
N ALA A 222 3.63 5.94 7.92
CA ALA A 222 4.63 5.09 8.54
C ALA A 222 5.93 5.05 7.71
N ALA A 223 5.81 4.90 6.39
CA ALA A 223 6.95 4.92 5.48
C ALA A 223 7.67 6.27 5.44
N SER A 224 6.96 7.38 5.58
CA SER A 224 7.55 8.72 5.54
C SER A 224 8.43 9.05 6.76
N VAL A 225 8.25 8.34 7.88
CA VAL A 225 9.02 8.52 9.11
C VAL A 225 9.96 7.35 9.41
N GLY A 226 9.84 6.23 8.70
CA GLY A 226 10.67 5.05 8.89
C GLY A 226 10.18 4.11 10.00
N ALA A 227 8.89 4.15 10.35
CA ALA A 227 8.30 3.29 11.37
C ALA A 227 8.15 1.84 10.91
N THR A 228 8.18 0.89 11.84
CA THR A 228 7.92 -0.52 11.52
C THR A 228 6.45 -0.74 11.23
N CYS A 229 6.13 -1.41 10.12
CA CYS A 229 4.77 -1.71 9.67
C CYS A 229 4.45 -3.19 9.91
N VAL A 230 3.52 -3.49 10.82
CA VAL A 230 2.99 -4.85 11.00
C VAL A 230 1.74 -5.00 10.15
N VAL A 231 1.85 -5.73 9.05
CA VAL A 231 0.82 -5.86 8.02
C VAL A 231 0.00 -7.12 8.26
N LEU A 232 -1.31 -6.95 8.38
CA LEU A 232 -2.27 -8.04 8.45
C LEU A 232 -3.21 -7.98 7.25
N ASP A 233 -3.37 -9.11 6.54
CA ASP A 233 -4.30 -9.21 5.42
C ASP A 233 -5.74 -8.95 5.84
N ARG A 234 -6.14 -9.48 6.99
CA ARG A 234 -7.51 -9.37 7.51
C ARG A 234 -7.52 -9.07 9.00
N PHE A 235 -8.55 -8.34 9.41
CA PHE A 235 -8.84 -8.13 10.81
C PHE A 235 -9.51 -9.36 11.41
N ASP A 236 -8.85 -9.94 12.40
CA ASP A 236 -9.43 -10.91 13.34
C ASP A 236 -9.29 -10.32 14.76
N PRO A 237 -10.38 -10.09 15.52
CA PRO A 237 -10.30 -9.44 16.83
C PRO A 237 -9.35 -10.11 17.81
N VAL A 238 -9.30 -11.45 17.83
CA VAL A 238 -8.45 -12.20 18.78
C VAL A 238 -7.01 -12.24 18.27
N GLY A 239 -6.78 -12.73 17.05
CA GLY A 239 -5.44 -12.84 16.47
C GLY A 239 -4.74 -11.50 16.31
N SER A 240 -5.46 -10.40 16.07
CA SER A 240 -4.85 -9.07 16.02
C SER A 240 -4.31 -8.61 17.39
N LEU A 241 -4.92 -9.00 18.51
CA LEU A 241 -4.40 -8.70 19.86
C LEU A 241 -3.13 -9.50 20.16
N GLU A 242 -3.07 -10.75 19.70
CA GLU A 242 -1.85 -11.58 19.79
C GLU A 242 -0.70 -10.96 18.99
N VAL A 243 -0.98 -10.48 17.77
CA VAL A 243 -0.02 -9.79 16.91
C VAL A 243 0.45 -8.48 17.55
N ILE A 244 -0.47 -7.67 18.10
CA ILE A 244 -0.15 -6.43 18.80
C ILE A 244 0.82 -6.70 19.95
N THR A 245 0.55 -7.71 20.76
CA THR A 245 1.39 -8.09 21.90
C THR A 245 2.75 -8.61 21.42
N LYS A 246 2.76 -9.53 20.46
CA LYS A 246 3.96 -10.17 19.92
C LYS A 246 4.95 -9.18 19.32
N HIS A 247 4.44 -8.18 18.61
CA HIS A 247 5.28 -7.22 17.89
C HIS A 247 5.44 -5.88 18.62
N GLY A 248 4.82 -5.71 19.79
CA GLY A 248 4.91 -4.47 20.57
C GLY A 248 4.34 -3.28 19.81
N VAL A 249 3.18 -3.45 19.17
CA VAL A 249 2.52 -2.37 18.40
C VAL A 249 2.30 -1.17 19.31
N THR A 250 2.73 0.01 18.84
CA THR A 250 2.61 1.28 19.56
C THR A 250 1.52 2.18 18.97
N THR A 251 1.20 2.02 17.68
CA THR A 251 0.20 2.83 16.99
C THR A 251 -0.77 1.98 16.19
N VAL A 252 -2.07 2.27 16.31
CA VAL A 252 -3.12 1.56 15.59
C VAL A 252 -3.96 2.55 14.78
N ALA A 253 -3.96 2.39 13.46
CA ALA A 253 -4.99 2.96 12.60
C ALA A 253 -6.16 1.98 12.48
N GLY A 254 -7.34 2.38 12.95
CA GLY A 254 -8.52 1.53 13.00
C GLY A 254 -9.80 2.23 12.54
N VAL A 255 -10.88 1.45 12.53
CA VAL A 255 -12.26 1.90 12.31
C VAL A 255 -13.10 1.59 13.55
N PRO A 256 -14.26 2.24 13.77
CA PRO A 256 -15.06 2.04 14.98
C PRO A 256 -15.40 0.57 15.28
N GLY A 257 -15.73 -0.22 14.26
CA GLY A 257 -16.06 -1.64 14.41
C GLY A 257 -14.91 -2.48 14.99
N MET A 258 -13.65 -2.14 14.68
CA MET A 258 -12.48 -2.83 15.26
C MET A 258 -12.37 -2.56 16.75
N TYR A 259 -12.51 -1.29 17.16
CA TYR A 259 -12.42 -0.91 18.57
C TYR A 259 -13.57 -1.48 19.38
N GLN A 260 -14.79 -1.47 18.82
CA GLN A 260 -15.94 -2.14 19.43
C GLN A 260 -15.68 -3.64 19.63
N ALA A 261 -15.12 -4.32 18.62
CA ALA A 261 -14.81 -5.75 18.71
C ALA A 261 -13.79 -6.03 19.83
N TRP A 262 -12.68 -5.31 19.89
CA TRP A 262 -11.69 -5.48 20.96
C TRP A 262 -12.25 -5.19 22.36
N CYS A 263 -13.12 -4.20 22.51
CA CYS A 263 -13.78 -3.91 23.79
C CYS A 263 -14.60 -5.10 24.34
N GLN A 264 -14.97 -6.07 23.49
CA GLN A 264 -15.70 -7.29 23.90
C GLN A 264 -14.77 -8.48 24.20
N ILE A 265 -13.46 -8.37 23.95
CA ILE A 265 -12.51 -9.48 24.12
C ILE A 265 -11.86 -9.41 25.52
N PRO A 266 -11.99 -10.48 26.34
CA PRO A 266 -11.23 -10.58 27.58
C PRO A 266 -9.72 -10.51 27.34
N GLY A 267 -8.99 -9.72 28.13
CA GLY A 267 -7.54 -9.54 27.97
C GLY A 267 -7.13 -8.45 26.96
N ALA A 268 -8.09 -7.80 26.29
CA ALA A 268 -7.78 -6.76 25.31
C ALA A 268 -7.05 -5.56 25.93
N ARG A 269 -7.41 -5.18 27.17
CA ARG A 269 -6.75 -4.06 27.87
C ARG A 269 -5.25 -4.33 28.04
N GLU A 270 -4.90 -5.54 28.44
CA GLU A 270 -3.52 -5.96 28.69
C GLU A 270 -2.74 -6.04 27.38
N ALA A 271 -3.33 -6.63 26.34
CA ALA A 271 -2.73 -6.70 25.01
C ALA A 271 -2.49 -5.31 24.39
N LEU A 272 -3.41 -4.37 24.62
CA LEU A 272 -3.35 -3.01 24.08
C LEU A 272 -2.56 -2.03 24.95
N ALA A 273 -2.03 -2.45 26.10
CA ALA A 273 -1.38 -1.55 27.06
C ALA A 273 -0.14 -0.83 26.51
N GLY A 274 0.53 -1.42 25.50
CA GLY A 274 1.67 -0.82 24.81
C GLY A 274 1.31 0.16 23.69
N VAL A 275 0.03 0.24 23.30
CA VAL A 275 -0.43 1.13 22.23
C VAL A 275 -0.59 2.55 22.79
N ARG A 276 0.26 3.47 22.34
CA ARG A 276 0.24 4.88 22.75
C ARG A 276 -0.78 5.72 21.98
N LEU A 277 -1.17 5.31 20.76
CA LEU A 277 -2.06 6.08 19.91
C LEU A 277 -3.01 5.19 19.11
N PHE A 278 -4.30 5.51 19.19
CA PHE A 278 -5.36 4.94 18.37
C PHE A 278 -5.93 6.04 17.48
N THR A 279 -5.91 5.84 16.15
CA THR A 279 -6.54 6.75 15.19
C THR A 279 -7.76 6.09 14.56
N CYS A 280 -8.91 6.76 14.64
CA CYS A 280 -10.16 6.28 14.08
C CYS A 280 -10.50 7.00 12.77
N GLY A 281 -10.87 6.25 11.73
CA GLY A 281 -11.34 6.82 10.46
C GLY A 281 -12.48 6.02 9.85
N GLY A 282 -13.09 6.57 8.80
CA GLY A 282 -14.10 5.88 7.98
C GLY A 282 -15.55 5.97 8.49
N SER A 283 -15.78 6.17 9.79
CA SER A 283 -17.12 6.44 10.35
C SER A 283 -17.03 7.07 11.74
N PRO A 284 -18.12 7.69 12.26
CA PRO A 284 -18.15 8.25 13.61
C PRO A 284 -17.93 7.17 14.68
N LEU A 285 -17.23 7.54 15.76
CA LEU A 285 -17.21 6.72 16.98
C LEU A 285 -18.60 6.74 17.63
N PRO A 286 -19.09 5.59 18.13
CA PRO A 286 -20.35 5.48 18.84
C PRO A 286 -20.33 6.19 20.21
#